data_AF-A0A5A7RPG0-F1
#
_entry.id   AF-A0A5A7RPG0-F1
#
_cell.length_a   1.000
_cell.length_b   1.000
_cell.length_c   1.000
_cell.angle_alpha   90.00
_cell.angle_beta   90.00
_cell.angle_gamma   90.00
#
_symmetry.space_group_name_H-M   'P 1'
#
loop_
_entity.id
_entity.type
_entity.pdbx_description
1 polymer ?
#
loop_
_entity_poly.entity_id
_entity_poly.type
_entity_poly.pdbx_seq_one_letter_code
_entity_poly.pdbx_strand_id
1 'polypeptide(L)' 'MRKHPLGKDAEIIGEVTEGRHVILETSVGGKRILEAPIGDPIPRIC' A
#
# COMPACT_ATOMS: atom_id res chain seq x y z
N MET A 1 -10.34 -15.10 5.77
CA MET A 1 -10.80 -14.00 4.89
C MET A 1 -11.20 -14.46 3.50
N ARG A 2 -10.37 -15.18 2.75
CA ARG A 2 -10.65 -15.53 1.34
C ARG A 2 -11.91 -16.38 1.06
N LYS A 3 -12.48 -17.03 2.09
CA LYS A 3 -13.75 -17.76 1.99
C LYS A 3 -14.98 -16.86 1.94
N HIS A 4 -14.89 -15.61 2.41
CA HIS A 4 -15.99 -14.66 2.36
C HIS A 4 -15.99 -13.95 1.01
N PRO A 5 -17.15 -13.73 0.34
CA PRO A 5 -17.21 -13.11 -0.98
C PRO A 5 -16.48 -11.76 -1.08
N LEU A 6 -16.56 -10.93 -0.04
CA LEU A 6 -15.87 -9.63 0.03
C LEU A 6 -14.35 -9.73 0.25
N GLY A 7 -13.84 -10.88 0.68
CA GLY A 7 -12.42 -11.09 0.97
C GLY A 7 -11.68 -11.87 -0.12
N LYS A 8 -12.32 -12.10 -1.28
CA LYS A 8 -11.77 -12.94 -2.37
C LYS A 8 -10.40 -12.46 -2.87
N ASP A 9 -10.19 -11.14 -2.90
CA ASP A 9 -8.98 -10.49 -3.41
C ASP A 9 -8.04 -10.01 -2.29
N ALA A 10 -8.23 -10.48 -1.05
CA ALA A 10 -7.39 -10.07 0.08
C ALA A 10 -5.97 -10.62 -0.05
N GLU A 11 -4.98 -9.74 0.08
CA GLU A 11 -3.56 -10.04 -0.06
C GLU A 11 -2.71 -9.30 0.99
N ILE A 12 -1.57 -9.89 1.36
CA ILE A 12 -0.58 -9.22 2.22
C ILE A 12 0.30 -8.33 1.33
N ILE A 13 0.33 -7.02 1.62
CA ILE A 13 1.06 -6.03 0.80
C ILE A 13 2.38 -5.55 1.41
N GLY A 14 2.77 -6.09 2.57
CA GLY A 14 4.01 -5.71 3.25
C GLY A 14 4.05 -6.15 4.70
N GLU A 15 5.09 -5.67 5.39
CA GLU A 15 5.38 -5.96 6.79
C GLU A 15 5.87 -4.70 7.52
N VAL A 16 5.78 -4.69 8.84
CA VAL A 16 6.29 -3.60 9.69
C VAL A 16 7.74 -3.91 10.05
N THR A 17 8.62 -2.95 9.81
CA THR A 17 10.05 -3.03 10.12
C THR A 17 10.49 -1.81 10.93
N GLU A 18 11.72 -1.83 11.43
CA GLU A 18 12.32 -0.67 12.09
C GLU A 18 12.53 0.47 11.09
N GLY A 19 12.23 1.71 11.50
CA GLY A 19 12.40 2.89 10.66
C GLY A 19 11.27 3.89 10.80
N ARG A 20 11.29 4.92 9.95
CA ARG A 20 10.29 6.01 9.95
C ARG A 20 9.58 6.22 8.62
N HIS A 21 9.96 5.47 7.58
CA HIS A 21 9.48 5.69 6.21
C HIS A 21 8.75 4.45 5.69
N VAL A 22 7.77 4.66 4.82
CA VAL A 22 7.14 3.58 4.04
C VAL A 22 8.03 3.31 2.83
N ILE A 23 8.41 2.05 2.64
CA ILE A 23 9.25 1.62 1.52
C ILE A 23 8.40 0.85 0.51
N LEU A 24 8.46 1.27 -0.76
CA LEU A 24 7.87 0.52 -1.86
C LEU A 24 8.95 -0.37 -2.50
N GLU A 25 8.71 -1.67 -2.50
CA GLU A 25 9.51 -2.64 -3.25
C GLU A 25 8.84 -2.93 -4.60
N THR A 26 9.60 -2.76 -5.68
CA THR A 26 9.13 -3.02 -7.05
C THR A 26 9.28 -4.51 -7.40
N SER A 27 8.61 -4.96 -8.46
CA SER A 27 8.68 -6.35 -8.94
C SER A 27 10.08 -6.84 -9.31
N VAL A 28 11.01 -5.91 -9.60
CA VAL A 28 12.41 -6.21 -9.90
C VAL A 28 13.34 -6.05 -8.69
N GLY A 29 12.78 -5.81 -7.49
CA GLY A 29 13.52 -5.69 -6.21
C GLY A 29 14.07 -4.30 -5.90
N GLY A 30 13.81 -3.29 -6.74
CA GLY A 30 14.18 -1.90 -6.46
C GLY A 30 13.35 -1.33 -5.31
N LYS A 31 13.99 -0.59 -4.39
CA LYS A 31 13.36 -0.01 -3.20
C LYS A 31 13.42 1.52 -3.23
N ARG A 32 12.32 2.17 -2.86
CA ARG A 32 12.26 3.64 -2.71
C ARG A 32 11.32 4.06 -1.59
N ILE A 33 11.51 5.26 -1.07
CA ILE A 33 10.59 5.89 -0.11
C ILE A 33 9.29 6.24 -0.83
N LEU A 34 8.16 5.88 -0.23
CA LEU A 34 6.83 6.28 -0.66
C LEU A 34 6.39 7.50 0.15
N GLU A 35 6.44 8.67 -0.49
CA GLU A 35 5.96 9.91 0.09
C GLU A 35 4.44 9.95 0.16
N ALA A 36 3.90 10.60 1.19
CA ALA A 36 2.47 10.85 1.29
C ALA A 36 2.02 11.80 0.17
N PRO A 37 0.82 11.59 -0.43
CA PRO A 37 0.26 12.56 -1.36
C PRO A 37 0.08 13.93 -0.68
N ILE A 38 0.27 15.01 -1.44
CA ILE A 38 0.03 16.38 -0.97
C ILE A 38 -1.45 16.58 -0.56
N GLY A 39 -2.36 15.86 -1.19
CA GLY A 39 -3.79 15.80 -0.90
C GLY A 39 -4.49 14.85 -1.85
N ASP A 40 -5.81 14.70 -1.72
CA ASP A 40 -6.60 13.91 -2.67
C ASP A 40 -6.69 14.59 -4.04
N PRO A 41 -6.43 13.85 -5.14
CA PRO A 41 -6.38 14.46 -6.48
C PRO A 41 -7.77 14.79 -7.05
N ILE A 42 -8.84 14.24 -6.48
CA ILE A 42 -10.20 14.36 -7.02
C ILE A 42 -11.10 15.12 -6.04
N PRO A 43 -11.70 16.26 -6.43
CA PRO A 43 -12.62 16.97 -5.56
C PRO A 43 -13.93 16.18 -5.39
N ARG A 44 -14.42 16.10 -4.14
CA ARG A 44 -15.66 15.39 -3.74
C ARG A 44 -15.64 13.88 -4.03
N ILE A 45 -14.53 13.23 -3.70
CA ILE A 45 -14.34 11.78 -3.90
C ILE A 45 -15.02 10.91 -2.82
N CYS A 46 -15.49 11.52 -1.74
CA CYS A 46 -16.15 10.87 -0.61
C CYS A 46 -17.56 11.42 -0.39
#